data_AF-A0A415DXC7-F1
#
_entry.id   AF-A0A415DXC7-F1
#
_cell.length_a   1.000
_cell.length_b   1.000
_cell.length_c   1.000
_cell.angle_alpha   90.00
_cell.angle_beta   90.00
_cell.angle_gamma   90.00
#
_symmetry.space_group_name_H-M   'P 1'
#
loop_
_entity.id
_entity.type
_entity.pdbx_description
1 polymer ?
#
loop_
_entity_poly.entity_id
_entity_poly.type
_entity_poly.pdbx_seq_one_letter_code
_entity_poly.pdbx_strand_id
1 'polypeptide(L)' 'METIKLSSQEKALIEIVRNLQFGEVRVIITDGKPIRVEEVKKSIKL' A
#
# COMPACT_ATOMS: atom_id res chain seq x y z
N MET A 1 -2.30 22.58 10.28
CA MET A 1 -1.96 21.22 9.81
C MET A 1 -2.47 21.12 8.39
N GLU A 2 -1.61 20.87 7.41
CA GLU A 2 -2.04 20.64 6.03
C GLU A 2 -2.70 19.26 5.92
N THR A 3 -3.93 19.24 5.41
CA THR A 3 -4.68 18.01 5.17
C THR A 3 -4.29 17.48 3.79
N ILE A 4 -3.47 16.45 3.74
CA ILE A 4 -3.10 15.79 2.47
C ILE A 4 -4.36 15.12 1.90
N LYS A 5 -4.82 15.59 0.73
CA LYS A 5 -5.96 15.00 0.03
C LYS A 5 -5.48 13.82 -0.81
N LEU A 6 -5.76 12.61 -0.32
CA LEU A 6 -5.39 11.38 -1.00
C LEU A 6 -6.30 11.09 -2.20
N SER A 7 -5.68 10.67 -3.30
CA SER A 7 -6.35 10.06 -4.45
C SER A 7 -6.95 8.70 -4.09
N SER A 8 -7.84 8.20 -4.94
CA SER A 8 -8.47 6.87 -4.73
C SER A 8 -7.45 5.74 -4.69
N GLN A 9 -6.37 5.85 -5.46
CA GLN A 9 -5.30 4.83 -5.53
C GLN A 9 -4.47 4.82 -4.24
N GLU A 10 -4.15 5.99 -3.70
CA GLU A 10 -3.42 6.09 -2.42
C GLU A 10 -4.26 5.60 -1.25
N LYS A 11 -5.57 5.90 -1.25
CA LYS A 11 -6.50 5.36 -0.24
C LYS A 11 -6.52 3.84 -0.24
N ALA A 12 -6.66 3.23 -1.43
CA ALA A 12 -6.66 1.77 -1.56
C ALA A 12 -5.34 1.15 -1.08
N LEU A 13 -4.20 1.77 -1.40
CA LEU A 13 -2.90 1.29 -0.91
C LEU A 13 -2.82 1.33 0.62
N ILE A 14 -3.25 2.42 1.24
CA ILE A 14 -3.26 2.56 2.71
C ILE A 14 -4.17 1.52 3.36
N GLU A 15 -5.33 1.24 2.77
CA GLU A 15 -6.23 0.18 3.25
C GLU A 15 -5.56 -1.20 3.19
N ILE A 16 -4.88 -1.52 2.08
CA ILE A 16 -4.14 -2.78 1.94
C ILE A 16 -3.07 -2.90 3.02
N VAL A 17 -2.26 -1.86 3.22
CA VAL A 17 -1.18 -1.87 4.23
C VAL A 17 -1.75 -2.05 5.65
N ARG A 18 -2.86 -1.38 5.97
CA ARG A 18 -3.52 -1.50 7.28
C ARG A 18 -4.14 -2.88 7.49
N ASN A 19 -4.71 -3.48 6.45
CA ASN A 19 -5.32 -4.81 6.50
C ASN A 19 -4.29 -5.94 6.54
N LEU A 20 -3.10 -5.75 5.96
CA LEU A 20 -2.04 -6.77 5.96
C LEU A 20 -1.54 -7.09 7.38
N GLN A 21 -1.59 -6.11 8.30
CA GLN A 21 -1.05 -6.15 9.67
C GLN A 21 0.47 -6.40 9.74
N PHE A 22 0.95 -7.53 9.20
CA PHE A 22 2.35 -7.91 9.11
C PHE A 22 2.62 -8.67 7.81
N GLY A 23 3.61 -8.23 7.04
CA GLY A 23 4.00 -8.86 5.79
C GLY A 23 4.77 -7.91 4.88
N GLU A 24 5.05 -8.36 3.67
CA GLU A 24 5.74 -7.57 2.64
C GLU A 24 4.81 -7.33 1.45
N VAL A 25 4.75 -6.08 0.99
CA VAL A 25 3.97 -5.64 -0.16
C VAL A 25 4.88 -4.90 -1.13
N ARG A 26 4.78 -5.25 -2.41
CA ARG A 26 5.46 -4.57 -3.50
C ARG A 26 4.48 -3.60 -4.14
N VAL A 27 4.81 -2.33 -4.10
CA VAL A 27 4.03 -1.27 -4.74
C VAL A 27 4.78 -0.84 -6.00
N ILE A 28 4.08 -0.83 -7.12
CA ILE A 28 4.59 -0.31 -8.39
C ILE A 28 3.97 1.08 -8.60
N ILE A 29 4.84 2.08 -8.73
CA ILE A 29 4.48 3.48 -8.88
C ILE A 29 4.77 3.91 -10.31
N THR A 30 3.84 4.63 -10.93
CA THR A 30 4.01 5.21 -12.26
C THR A 30 3.33 6.57 -12.27
N ASP A 31 4.00 7.59 -12.81
CA ASP A 31 3.49 8.98 -12.82
C ASP A 31 3.06 9.48 -11.43
N GLY A 32 3.87 9.15 -10.41
CA GLY A 32 3.60 9.51 -9.01
C GLY A 32 2.40 8.80 -8.37
N LYS A 33 1.76 7.85 -9.06
CA LYS A 33 0.57 7.13 -8.58
C LYS A 33 0.85 5.65 -8.35
N PRO A 34 0.34 5.04 -7.26
CA PRO A 34 0.40 3.60 -7.10
C PRO A 34 -0.57 2.94 -8.10
N ILE A 35 -0.01 2.28 -9.11
CA ILE A 35 -0.81 1.64 -10.17
C ILE A 35 -1.08 0.16 -9.87
N ARG A 36 -0.22 -0.48 -9.07
CA ARG A 36 -0.33 -1.90 -8.76
C ARG A 36 0.28 -2.20 -7.40
N VAL A 37 -0.39 -3.07 -6.65
CA VAL A 37 0.02 -3.54 -5.33
C VAL A 37 0.04 -5.07 -5.40
N GLU A 38 1.19 -5.67 -5.18
CA GLU A 38 1.36 -7.12 -5.15
C GLU A 38 1.74 -7.55 -3.72
N GLU A 39 1.00 -8.49 -3.15
CA GLU A 39 1.35 -9.12 -1.88
C GLU A 39 2.53 -10.07 -2.15
N VAL A 40 3.69 -9.77 -1.57
CA VAL A 40 4.94 -10.48 -1.90
C VAL A 40 5.05 -11.75 -1.08
N LYS A 41 4.73 -11.69 0.23
CA LYS A 41 4.76 -12.82 1.16
C LYS A 41 4.14 -12.42 2.50
N LYS A 42 3.32 -13.31 3.08
CA LYS A 42 3.13 -13.35 4.54
C LYS A 42 4.43 -13.83 5.15
N SER A 43 5.25 -12.92 5.65
CA SER A 43 6.38 -13.29 6.49
C SER A 43 5.80 -13.92 7.76
N ILE A 44 5.92 -15.23 7.90
CA ILE A 44 5.61 -15.91 9.16
C ILE A 44 6.83 -15.68 10.03
N LYS A 45 6.67 -14.87 11.07
CA LYS A 45 7.67 -14.80 12.14
C LYS A 45 7.59 -16.15 12.89
N LEU A 46 8.55 -17.04 12.64
CA LEU A 46 8.71 -18.29 13.39
C LEU A 46 9.10 -17.98 14.85
#